data_AF-A0A919TEA1-F1
#
_entry.id   AF-A0A919TEA1-F1
#
_cell.length_a   1.000
_cell.length_b   1.000
_cell.length_c   1.000
_cell.angle_alpha   90.00
_cell.angle_beta   90.00
_cell.angle_gamma   90.00
#
_symmetry.space_group_name_H-M   'P 1'
#
loop_
_entity.id
_entity.type
_entity.pdbx_description
1 polymer ?
#
loop_
_entity_poly.entity_id
_entity_poly.type
_entity_poly.pdbx_seq_one_letter_code
_entity_poly.pdbx_strand_id
1 'polypeptide(L)'
;MLTEAITALTYVEASLVASTSGGYSVHHQGVYVGYIHIRCDGQWGAYVRRVGKKADHLGTFGQEQAVLCILGAFCDSPARTVA
;
A
#
# COMPACT_ATOMS: atom_id res chain seq x y z
N MET A 1 5.48 10.20 18.74
CA MET A 1 4.10 9.96 18.26
C MET A 1 4.19 8.96 17.11
N LEU A 2 4.07 7.66 17.40
CA LEU A 2 4.19 6.56 16.40
C LEU A 2 3.05 5.53 16.53
N THR A 3 2.06 5.80 17.38
CA THR A 3 1.19 4.74 17.91
C THR A 3 -0.11 4.57 17.14
N GLU A 4 -0.63 5.60 16.48
CA GLU A 4 -1.99 5.56 15.91
C GLU A 4 -2.04 4.90 14.52
N ALA A 5 -1.06 5.17 13.64
CA ALA A 5 -1.03 4.61 12.28
C ALA A 5 -0.84 3.09 12.25
N ILE A 6 -0.19 2.50 13.26
CA ILE A 6 0.00 1.04 13.37
C ILE A 6 -1.33 0.37 13.75
N THR A 7 -2.14 1.01 14.61
CA THR A 7 -3.41 0.44 15.10
C THR A 7 -4.46 0.35 14.00
N ALA A 8 -4.57 1.34 13.11
CA ALA A 8 -5.50 1.29 11.97
C ALA A 8 -5.14 0.16 10.98
N LEU A 9 -3.84 -0.05 10.71
CA LEU A 9 -3.37 -1.13 9.82
C LEU A 9 -3.62 -2.53 10.40
N THR A 10 -3.64 -2.65 11.73
CA THR A 10 -3.95 -3.91 12.43
C THR A 10 -5.42 -4.33 12.20
N TYR A 11 -6.34 -3.37 12.01
CA TYR A 11 -7.76 -3.64 11.78
C TYR A 11 -8.05 -4.19 10.37
N VAL A 12 -7.12 -4.03 9.42
CA VAL A 12 -7.27 -4.44 8.02
C VAL A 12 -6.32 -5.58 7.62
N GLU A 13 -5.70 -6.26 8.60
CA GLU A 13 -4.66 -7.29 8.37
C GLU A 13 -3.57 -6.82 7.38
N ALA A 14 -3.23 -5.53 7.44
CA ALA A 14 -2.24 -4.92 6.57
C ALA A 14 -0.92 -4.75 7.33
N SER A 15 0.20 -5.05 6.66
CA SER A 15 1.54 -4.84 7.21
C SER A 15 2.41 -4.06 6.24
N LEU A 16 3.32 -3.27 6.82
CA LEU A 16 4.30 -2.46 6.08
C LEU A 16 5.69 -3.04 6.28
N VAL A 17 6.39 -3.29 5.18
CA VAL A 17 7.79 -3.71 5.20
C VAL A 17 8.64 -2.58 4.64
N ALA A 18 9.53 -2.02 5.45
CA ALA A 18 10.40 -0.92 5.05
C ALA A 18 11.38 -1.36 3.96
N SER A 19 11.55 -0.51 2.95
CA SER A 19 12.59 -0.63 1.92
C SER A 19 13.74 0.33 2.21
N THR A 20 14.95 -0.07 1.83
CA THR A 20 16.16 0.77 1.90
C THR A 20 16.10 2.00 0.98
N SER A 21 15.14 2.05 0.06
CA SER A 21 14.96 3.12 -0.92
C SER A 21 13.95 4.21 -0.51
N GLY A 22 13.57 4.30 0.77
CA GLY A 22 12.67 5.36 1.24
C GLY A 22 11.18 5.09 1.00
N GLY A 23 10.78 3.81 1.06
CA GLY A 23 9.41 3.38 0.85
C GLY A 23 8.98 2.25 1.78
N TYR A 24 7.72 1.84 1.67
CA TYR A 24 7.18 0.65 2.32
C TYR A 24 6.46 -0.23 1.32
N SER A 25 6.73 -1.53 1.34
CA SER A 25 5.87 -2.53 0.71
C SER A 25 4.63 -2.73 1.57
N VAL A 26 3.46 -2.73 0.94
CA VAL A 26 2.17 -2.98 1.57
C VAL A 26 1.79 -4.44 1.32
N HIS A 27 1.54 -5.15 2.41
CA HIS A 27 1.03 -6.52 2.38
C HIS A 27 -0.35 -6.57 3.02
N HIS A 28 -1.24 -7.40 2.47
CA HIS A 28 -2.55 -7.70 3.04
C HIS A 28 -2.72 -9.21 3.10
N GLN A 29 -2.99 -9.75 4.29
CA GLN A 29 -3.08 -11.21 4.50
C GLN A 29 -1.83 -11.97 4.00
N GLY A 30 -0.64 -11.37 4.19
CA GLY A 30 0.64 -11.92 3.71
C GLY A 30 0.92 -11.74 2.22
N VAL A 31 -0.06 -11.33 1.42
CA VAL A 31 0.10 -11.08 -0.03
C VAL A 31 0.65 -9.67 -0.25
N TYR A 32 1.68 -9.54 -1.07
CA TYR A 32 2.16 -8.22 -1.51
C TYR A 32 1.13 -7.58 -2.45
N VAL A 33 0.57 -6.44 -2.05
CA VAL A 33 -0.52 -5.75 -2.76
C VAL A 33 -0.10 -4.42 -3.37
N GLY A 34 1.07 -3.89 -3.05
CA GLY A 34 1.54 -2.63 -3.57
C GLY A 34 2.65 -2.01 -2.73
N TYR A 35 3.04 -0.78 -3.03
CA TYR A 35 4.06 -0.05 -2.27
C TYR A 35 3.74 1.44 -2.20
N ILE A 36 4.27 2.08 -1.17
CA ILE A 36 4.29 3.53 -1.01
C ILE A 36 5.73 4.04 -1.03
N HIS A 37 5.97 5.20 -1.62
CA HIS A 37 7.30 5.82 -1.67
C HIS A 37 7.21 7.31 -1.32
N ILE A 38 8.12 7.77 -0.45
CA ILE A 38 8.15 9.17 -0.02
C ILE A 38 8.63 10.08 -1.14
N ARG A 39 7.96 11.22 -1.32
CA ARG A 39 8.31 12.23 -2.30
C ARG A 39 8.96 13.43 -1.60
N CYS A 40 9.63 14.28 -2.38
CA CYS A 40 10.32 15.47 -1.86
C CYS A 40 9.38 16.50 -1.22
N ASP A 41 8.08 16.45 -1.53
CA ASP A 41 7.03 17.30 -0.96
C ASP A 41 6.45 16.76 0.37
N GLY A 42 7.00 15.65 0.88
CA GLY A 42 6.53 15.01 2.10
C GLY A 42 5.28 14.13 1.92
N GLN A 43 4.75 14.03 0.70
CA GLN A 43 3.65 13.12 0.38
C GLN A 43 4.17 11.74 -0.02
N TRP A 44 3.27 10.76 0.01
CA TRP A 44 3.53 9.37 -0.33
C TRP A 44 2.82 9.03 -1.63
N GLY A 45 3.57 8.62 -2.65
CA GLY A 45 2.99 8.04 -3.86
C GLY A 45 2.48 6.64 -3.58
N ALA A 46 1.23 6.35 -3.93
CA ALA A 46 0.58 5.06 -3.74
C ALA A 46 0.60 4.23 -5.03
N TYR A 47 1.08 3.00 -4.97
CA TYR A 47 1.21 2.12 -6.13
C TYR A 47 0.61 0.74 -5.84
N VAL A 48 -0.47 0.36 -6.52
CA VAL A 48 -1.10 -0.96 -6.34
C VAL A 48 -0.48 -1.98 -7.30
N ARG A 49 -0.18 -3.16 -6.80
CA ARG A 49 0.33 -4.28 -7.60
C ARG A 49 -0.78 -4.80 -8.52
N ARG A 50 -0.41 -5.08 -9.78
CA ARG A 50 -1.22 -5.83 -10.74
C ARG A 50 -0.46 -7.07 -11.19
N VAL A 51 -1.10 -8.24 -11.18
CA VAL A 51 -0.45 -9.49 -11.64
C VAL A 51 -0.13 -9.37 -13.14
N GLY A 52 1.11 -9.68 -13.52
CA GLY A 52 1.56 -9.64 -14.92
C GLY A 52 1.74 -8.24 -15.52
N LYS A 53 1.64 -7.17 -14.71
CA LYS A 53 1.78 -5.78 -15.16
C LYS A 53 2.64 -4.97 -14.19
N LYS A 54 3.05 -3.78 -14.63
CA LYS A 54 3.62 -2.77 -13.71
C LYS A 54 2.55 -2.33 -12.71
N ALA A 55 2.98 -1.85 -11.55
CA ALA A 55 2.08 -1.30 -10.55
C ALA A 55 1.40 -0.03 -11.08
N ASP A 56 0.12 0.14 -10.74
CA ASP A 56 -0.64 1.34 -11.12
C ASP A 56 -0.45 2.40 -10.05
N HIS A 57 -0.11 3.63 -10.47
CA HIS A 57 -0.05 4.77 -9.57
C HIS A 57 -1.46 5.29 -9.27
N LEU A 58 -1.83 5.34 -7.99
CA LEU A 58 -3.15 5.75 -7.52
C LEU A 58 -3.22 7.23 -7.12
N GLY A 59 -2.07 7.90 -6.99
CA GLY A 59 -1.98 9.29 -6.56
C GLY A 59 -1.00 9.49 -5.39
N THR A 60 -0.97 10.73 -4.88
CA THR A 60 -0.10 11.14 -3.77
C THR A 60 -0.93 11.59 -2.57
N PHE A 61 -0.58 11.07 -1.39
CA PHE A 61 -1.38 11.24 -0.18
C PHE A 61 -0.51 11.35 1.08
N GLY A 62 -1.12 11.57 2.25
CA GLY A 62 -0.50 11.21 3.52
C GLY A 62 -0.25 9.70 3.61
N GLN A 63 0.70 9.28 4.43
CA GLN A 63 1.17 7.88 4.49
C GLN A 63 0.03 6.88 4.68
N GLU A 64 -0.83 7.12 5.66
CA GLU A 64 -1.97 6.24 5.99
C GLU A 64 -2.97 6.16 4.83
N GLN A 65 -3.36 7.32 4.29
CA GLN A 65 -4.29 7.40 3.16
C GLN A 65 -3.73 6.70 1.91
N ALA A 66 -2.42 6.77 1.66
CA ALA A 66 -1.78 6.06 0.57
C ALA A 66 -1.92 4.53 0.71
N VAL A 67 -1.79 4.00 1.92
CA VAL A 67 -2.00 2.57 2.20
C VAL A 67 -3.46 2.18 2.02
N LEU A 68 -4.40 2.98 2.54
CA LEU A 68 -5.83 2.73 2.38
C LEU A 68 -6.25 2.72 0.91
N CYS A 69 -5.72 3.63 0.08
CA CYS A 69 -5.98 3.65 -1.35
C CYS A 69 -5.48 2.38 -2.05
N ILE A 70 -4.31 1.85 -1.67
CA ILE A 70 -3.79 0.58 -2.22
C ILE A 70 -4.70 -0.59 -1.83
N LEU A 71 -5.12 -0.67 -0.56
CA LEU A 71 -6.00 -1.73 -0.08
C LEU A 71 -7.37 -1.68 -0.78
N GLY A 72 -7.97 -0.49 -0.90
CA GLY A 72 -9.22 -0.31 -1.64
C GLY A 72 -9.11 -0.75 -3.10
N ALA A 73 -8.09 -0.27 -3.80
CA ALA A 73 -7.85 -0.64 -5.19
C ALA A 73 -7.57 -2.15 -5.36
N PHE A 74 -6.89 -2.78 -4.41
CA PHE A 74 -6.63 -4.22 -4.43
C PHE A 74 -7.92 -5.03 -4.21
N CYS A 75 -8.74 -4.67 -3.22
CA CYS A 75 -10.00 -5.35 -2.91
C CYS A 75 -11.06 -5.18 -4.01
N ASP A 76 -11.11 -4.02 -4.67
CA ASP A 76 -12.03 -3.74 -5.78
C ASP A 76 -11.63 -4.42 -7.09
N SER A 77 -10.47 -5.07 -7.13
CA SER A 77 -9.98 -5.72 -8.33
C SER A 77 -10.68 -7.06 -8.55
N PRO A 78 -11.41 -7.26 -9.67
CA PRO A 78 -12.12 -8.52 -9.96
C PRO A 78 -11.19 -9.70 -10.27
N ALA A 79 -9.87 -9.51 -10.19
CA ALA A 79 -8.86 -10.52 -10.52
C ALA A 79 -8.68 -11.62 -9.44
N ARG A 80 -9.59 -11.75 -8.47
CA ARG A 80 -9.54 -12.78 -7.43
C ARG A 80 -10.16 -14.11 -7.86
N THR A 81 -10.19 -14.41 -9.15
CA THR A 81 -10.41 -15.77 -9.65
C THR A 81 -9.10 -16.24 -10.27
N VAL A 82 -8.62 -17.40 -9.81
CA VAL A 82 -7.37 -18.13 -10.11
C VAL A 82 -6.06 -17.47 -9.63
N ALA A 83 -5.20 -18.16 -8.88
CA ALA A 83 -4.93 -19.60 -8.74
C ALA A 83 -4.60 -20.01 -7.29
#